data_AF-A0A1I8MN59-F1
#
_entry.id   AF-A0A1I8MN59-F1
#
_cell.length_a   1.000
_cell.length_b   1.000
_cell.length_c   1.000
_cell.angle_alpha   90.00
_cell.angle_beta   90.00
_cell.angle_gamma   90.00
#
_symmetry.space_group_name_H-M   'P 1'
#
loop_
_entity.id
_entity.type
_entity.pdbx_description
1 polymer ?
#
loop_
_entity_poly.entity_id
_entity_poly.type
_entity_poly.pdbx_seq_one_letter_code
_entity_poly.pdbx_strand_id
1 'polypeptide(L)'
;MTSPSAIVSRLSLGQTLLIETNRELLMGTLSYINEKHLMLELDNARDVKTNFTYQSPQMLAYQQMKSIKIVADETAEDSSDMTTESDEIKQNVYKEEEIKLPNNKATSKEQRDHSVSSKEPCEGFSIQLSAMDFQLLQTQYDSLVYITQTDQKYHKAVADIRSQTMIGLLIDPLECARHRKTSLIAVATPNSIYLFDILSLGKVFKELRSILESSERPRKAMHYGNRFVDHFKHRHGLDLSGIFDTFVAYCLVTDEKTNKSLEQTVQQVFNISNVYFKFDMEQNINTNPYVRPLSAAYRLRIAKLVAFQLKLYDHLLHEHMLRNFYKQCQKFSLTLVHNEDDYDVAQQLHSKSTLGHDHIQPDGNWKDVLASN
;
A
#
# COMPACT_ATOMS: atom_id res chain seq x y z
N MET A 1 27.36 26.73 -3.36
CA MET A 1 25.97 26.52 -3.83
C MET A 1 25.22 27.83 -3.78
N THR A 2 24.74 28.33 -4.92
CA THR A 2 23.78 29.43 -4.98
C THR A 2 22.43 28.93 -4.46
N SER A 3 21.84 29.64 -3.49
CA SER A 3 20.50 29.35 -2.97
C SER A 3 19.48 29.24 -4.12
N PRO A 4 18.45 28.38 -4.04
CA PRO A 4 17.32 28.37 -4.99
C PRO A 4 16.74 29.76 -5.22
N SER A 5 16.72 30.62 -4.18
CA SER A 5 16.31 32.01 -4.28
C SER A 5 17.20 32.86 -5.20
N ALA A 6 18.49 32.54 -5.33
CA ALA A 6 19.42 33.24 -6.20
C ALA A 6 19.29 32.82 -7.68
N ILE A 7 18.69 31.65 -7.95
CA ILE A 7 18.36 31.19 -9.31
C ILE A 7 17.04 31.85 -9.75
N VAL A 8 16.04 31.89 -8.87
CA VAL A 8 14.75 32.56 -9.10
C VAL A 8 14.95 34.03 -9.48
N SER A 9 15.85 34.75 -8.80
CA SER A 9 16.13 36.16 -9.08
C SER A 9 16.79 36.44 -10.43
N ARG A 10 17.21 35.40 -11.17
CA ARG A 10 17.86 35.52 -12.50
C ARG A 10 16.93 35.14 -13.65
N LEU A 11 15.73 34.65 -13.35
CA LEU A 11 14.74 34.25 -14.34
C LEU A 11 13.80 35.41 -14.66
N SER A 12 13.52 35.61 -15.94
CA SER A 12 12.52 36.58 -16.41
C SER A 12 11.48 35.90 -17.27
N LEU A 13 10.23 36.36 -17.16
CA LEU A 13 9.14 35.86 -18.00
C LEU A 13 9.49 36.01 -19.48
N GLY A 14 9.08 35.05 -20.30
CA GLY A 14 9.41 34.96 -21.72
C GLY A 14 10.72 34.26 -22.05
N GLN A 15 11.53 33.87 -21.06
CA GLN A 15 12.76 33.11 -21.31
C GLN A 15 12.48 31.65 -21.65
N THR A 16 13.18 31.10 -22.64
CA THR A 16 13.18 29.66 -22.89
C THR A 16 14.07 28.96 -21.86
N LEU A 17 13.49 28.02 -21.12
CA LEU A 17 14.19 27.26 -20.09
C LEU A 17 14.30 25.79 -20.50
N LEU A 18 15.42 25.17 -20.14
CA LEU A 18 15.63 23.73 -20.15
C LEU A 18 15.74 23.24 -18.71
N ILE A 19 14.79 22.40 -18.30
CA ILE A 19 14.62 21.92 -16.93
C ILE A 19 14.69 20.40 -16.91
N GLU A 20 15.66 19.87 -16.16
CA GLU A 20 15.77 18.43 -15.94
C GLU A 20 15.04 18.04 -14.66
N THR A 21 14.17 17.03 -14.73
CA THR A 21 13.50 16.43 -13.56
C THR A 21 13.96 14.99 -13.33
N ASN A 22 13.35 14.30 -12.37
CA ASN A 22 13.59 12.87 -12.16
C ASN A 22 13.16 11.99 -13.35
N ARG A 23 12.24 12.46 -14.19
CA ARG A 23 11.61 11.64 -15.23
C ARG A 23 11.73 12.24 -16.64
N GLU A 24 11.80 13.56 -16.74
CA GLU A 24 11.63 14.29 -18.00
C GLU A 24 12.75 15.33 -18.18
N LEU A 25 12.98 15.77 -19.42
CA LEU A 25 13.83 16.91 -19.74
C LEU A 25 13.00 17.94 -20.50
N LEU A 26 12.44 18.90 -19.78
CA LEU A 26 11.43 19.82 -20.29
C LEU A 26 12.08 21.08 -20.85
N MET A 27 11.71 21.45 -22.07
CA MET A 27 12.04 22.73 -22.69
C MET A 27 10.75 23.52 -22.91
N GLY A 28 10.71 24.78 -22.51
CA GLY A 28 9.52 25.63 -22.72
C GLY A 28 9.77 27.08 -22.32
N THR A 29 8.81 27.95 -22.62
CA THR A 29 8.91 29.39 -22.35
C THR A 29 8.34 29.70 -20.98
N LEU A 30 9.11 30.39 -20.14
CA LEU A 30 8.70 30.75 -18.79
C LEU A 30 7.53 31.73 -18.79
N SER A 31 6.35 31.28 -18.41
CA SER A 31 5.12 32.08 -18.41
C SER A 31 4.76 32.63 -17.03
N TYR A 32 5.20 31.96 -15.96
CA TYR A 32 4.90 32.37 -14.58
C TYR A 32 5.97 31.93 -13.58
N ILE A 33 6.21 32.73 -12.53
CA ILE A 33 7.10 32.41 -11.40
C ILE A 33 6.37 32.72 -10.10
N ASN A 34 6.39 31.76 -9.16
CA ASN A 34 5.95 31.94 -7.79
C ASN A 34 7.13 31.79 -6.83
N GLU A 35 7.72 32.91 -6.43
CA GLU A 35 8.90 32.94 -5.56
C GLU A 35 8.63 32.41 -4.15
N LYS A 36 7.42 32.61 -3.61
CA LYS A 36 7.03 32.16 -2.26
C LYS A 36 6.90 30.65 -2.14
N HIS A 37 6.39 30.02 -3.19
CA HIS A 37 6.18 28.57 -3.24
C HIS A 37 7.24 27.84 -4.06
N LEU A 38 8.24 28.57 -4.58
CA LEU A 38 9.30 28.05 -5.44
C LEU A 38 8.72 27.18 -6.56
N MET A 39 7.84 27.79 -7.35
CA MET A 39 7.24 27.16 -8.54
C MET A 39 7.43 28.05 -9.76
N LEU A 40 7.42 27.45 -10.93
CA LEU A 40 7.36 28.14 -12.21
C LEU A 40 6.44 27.41 -13.17
N GLU A 41 5.99 28.11 -14.19
CA GLU A 41 5.18 27.56 -15.29
C GLU A 41 5.93 27.71 -16.61
N LEU A 42 5.89 26.64 -17.42
CA LEU A 42 6.39 26.67 -18.79
C LEU A 42 5.22 26.56 -19.78
N ASP A 43 5.07 27.56 -20.63
CA ASP A 43 4.27 27.50 -21.84
C ASP A 43 5.01 26.77 -22.95
N ASN A 44 4.23 26.16 -23.87
CA ASN A 44 4.76 25.40 -25.00
C ASN A 44 5.80 24.33 -24.60
N ALA A 45 5.63 23.74 -23.41
CA ALA A 45 6.57 22.78 -22.88
C ALA A 45 6.65 21.52 -23.75
N ARG A 46 7.87 21.03 -23.97
CA ARG A 46 8.17 19.80 -24.70
C ARG A 46 9.20 19.00 -23.91
N ASP A 47 8.98 17.69 -23.76
CA ASP A 47 10.00 16.78 -23.29
C ASP A 47 10.98 16.47 -24.43
N VAL A 48 12.20 16.96 -24.30
CA VAL A 48 13.27 16.80 -25.28
C VAL A 48 13.67 15.34 -25.43
N LYS A 49 13.55 14.51 -24.37
CA LYS A 49 13.92 13.09 -24.41
C LYS A 49 12.96 12.25 -25.25
N THR A 50 11.67 12.46 -25.08
CA THR A 50 10.62 11.68 -25.76
C THR A 50 10.05 12.35 -26.99
N ASN A 51 10.46 13.61 -27.25
CA ASN A 51 9.91 14.47 -28.29
C ASN A 51 8.39 14.75 -28.12
N PHE A 52 7.87 14.59 -26.91
CA PHE A 52 6.45 14.82 -26.62
C PHE A 52 6.19 16.28 -26.27
N THR A 53 5.24 16.92 -26.96
CA THR A 53 4.84 18.31 -26.69
C THR A 53 3.55 18.32 -25.87
N TYR A 54 3.58 19.04 -24.75
CA TYR A 54 2.43 19.18 -23.87
C TYR A 54 1.47 20.22 -24.45
N GLN A 55 0.19 19.89 -24.52
CA GLN A 55 -0.86 20.80 -25.03
C GLN A 55 -1.33 21.84 -24.00
N SER A 56 -0.74 21.82 -22.79
CA SER A 56 -1.10 22.67 -21.67
C SER A 56 0.17 23.16 -20.97
N PRO A 57 0.14 24.36 -20.34
CA PRO A 57 1.27 24.86 -19.57
C PRO A 57 1.70 23.88 -18.46
N GLN A 58 3.00 23.74 -18.24
CA GLN A 58 3.56 22.81 -17.26
C GLN A 58 4.04 23.56 -16.02
N MET A 59 3.33 23.35 -14.92
CA MET A 59 3.68 23.85 -13.59
C MET A 59 4.69 22.93 -12.92
N LEU A 60 5.86 23.47 -12.57
CA LEU A 60 6.97 22.73 -11.99
C LEU A 60 7.39 23.36 -10.65
N ALA A 61 7.51 22.53 -9.62
CA ALA A 61 8.10 22.94 -8.35
C ALA A 61 9.61 22.77 -8.38
N TYR A 62 10.38 23.70 -7.80
CA TYR A 62 11.85 23.64 -7.79
C TYR A 62 12.40 22.35 -7.16
N GLN A 63 11.68 21.76 -6.20
CA GLN A 63 12.05 20.47 -5.57
C GLN A 63 12.03 19.29 -6.55
N GLN A 64 11.29 19.40 -7.65
CA GLN A 64 11.21 18.38 -8.70
C GLN A 64 12.30 18.55 -9.77
N MET A 65 13.02 19.68 -9.74
CA MET A 65 14.04 20.05 -10.73
C MET A 65 15.41 19.64 -10.22
N LYS A 66 16.13 18.85 -11.03
CA LYS A 66 17.54 18.55 -10.83
C LYS A 66 18.42 19.69 -11.32
N SER A 67 18.05 20.31 -12.44
CA SER A 67 18.79 21.46 -13.01
C SER A 67 17.88 22.36 -13.83
N ILE A 68 18.25 23.64 -13.93
CA ILE A 68 17.57 24.67 -14.74
C ILE A 68 18.66 25.38 -15.55
N LYS A 69 18.46 25.51 -16.87
CA LYS A 69 19.33 26.26 -17.78
C LYS A 69 18.49 27.22 -18.62
N ILE A 70 18.97 28.45 -18.80
CA ILE A 70 18.36 29.41 -19.74
C ILE A 70 18.92 29.10 -21.12
N VAL A 71 18.03 28.89 -22.09
CA VAL A 71 18.38 28.72 -23.50
C VAL A 71 18.25 30.10 -24.15
N ALA A 72 19.36 30.66 -24.62
CA ALA A 72 19.33 31.89 -25.40
C ALA A 72 18.93 31.54 -26.84
N ASP A 73 17.86 32.16 -27.34
CA ASP A 73 17.55 32.14 -28.77
C ASP A 73 18.50 33.12 -29.47
N GLU A 74 19.51 32.57 -30.16
CA GLU A 74 20.15 33.28 -31.24
C GLU A 74 19.15 33.28 -32.42
N THR A 75 18.45 34.39 -32.64
CA THR A 75 18.41 35.10 -33.94
C THR A 75 17.30 36.16 -34.03
N ALA A 76 17.73 37.40 -34.32
CA ALA A 76 17.15 38.38 -35.26
C ALA A 76 17.96 39.69 -35.08
N GLU A 77 18.65 40.31 -36.04
CA GLU A 77 18.75 40.21 -37.50
C GLU A 77 20.07 40.87 -37.95
N ASP A 78 20.38 40.67 -39.23
CA ASP A 78 21.19 41.50 -40.13
C ASP A 78 22.58 41.04 -40.58
N SER A 79 22.61 40.90 -41.91
CA SER A 79 23.65 40.62 -42.88
C SER A 79 24.86 41.57 -42.83
N SER A 80 26.07 41.02 -42.94
CA SER A 80 27.02 41.29 -44.03
C SER A 80 28.40 40.66 -43.79
N ASP A 81 28.91 40.00 -44.84
CA ASP A 81 30.32 39.82 -45.25
C ASP A 81 31.34 39.00 -44.44
N MET A 82 31.66 37.84 -45.04
CA MET A 82 32.98 37.44 -45.59
C MET A 82 34.25 37.72 -44.75
N THR A 83 34.91 36.66 -44.24
CA THR A 83 36.14 36.04 -44.85
C THR A 83 36.91 35.13 -43.87
N THR A 84 37.38 34.00 -44.43
CA THR A 84 38.62 33.21 -44.16
C THR A 84 38.90 32.51 -42.82
N GLU A 85 38.99 31.17 -42.95
CA GLU A 85 40.05 30.25 -42.48
C GLU A 85 40.53 30.28 -41.02
N SER A 86 40.39 29.14 -40.34
CA SER A 86 41.47 28.19 -39.99
C SER A 86 41.29 27.52 -38.60
N ASP A 87 41.87 26.33 -38.50
CA ASP A 87 41.83 25.33 -37.45
C ASP A 87 42.07 25.83 -36.00
N GLU A 88 41.50 25.15 -35.00
CA GLU A 88 42.29 24.34 -34.06
C GLU A 88 41.44 23.70 -32.93
N ILE A 89 41.75 22.43 -32.70
CA ILE A 89 41.42 21.60 -31.54
C ILE A 89 41.95 22.25 -30.25
N LYS A 90 41.19 22.19 -29.14
CA LYS A 90 41.78 21.96 -27.79
C LYS A 90 40.78 21.45 -26.74
N GLN A 91 41.18 20.33 -26.13
CA GLN A 91 40.67 19.71 -24.91
C GLN A 91 40.86 20.61 -23.67
N ASN A 92 39.98 20.48 -22.68
CA ASN A 92 40.30 20.03 -21.29
C ASN A 92 39.10 20.27 -20.34
N VAL A 93 38.54 19.22 -19.72
CA VAL A 93 38.92 18.54 -18.45
C VAL A 93 38.29 19.18 -17.20
N TYR A 94 37.65 18.28 -16.43
CA TYR A 94 36.79 18.40 -15.25
C TYR A 94 37.30 19.25 -14.07
N LYS A 95 36.35 19.78 -13.29
CA LYS A 95 36.45 19.86 -11.81
C LYS A 95 35.10 19.52 -11.15
N GLU A 96 35.11 18.45 -10.35
CA GLU A 96 34.09 18.07 -9.36
C GLU A 96 34.45 18.69 -7.99
N GLU A 97 33.44 18.98 -7.16
CA GLU A 97 33.59 19.10 -5.70
C GLU A 97 32.44 18.34 -5.01
N GLU A 98 32.77 17.22 -4.34
CA GLU A 98 31.96 16.53 -3.33
C GLU A 98 32.20 17.14 -1.93
N ILE A 99 31.19 17.12 -1.05
CA ILE A 99 31.32 17.55 0.36
C ILE A 99 30.70 16.48 1.30
N LYS A 100 31.47 16.04 2.32
CA LYS A 100 31.11 15.13 3.45
C LYS A 100 31.24 15.85 4.80
N LEU A 101 30.61 15.36 5.90
CA LEU A 101 31.00 15.42 7.35
C LEU A 101 29.79 15.06 8.28
N PRO A 102 29.90 14.79 9.61
CA PRO A 102 30.72 13.82 10.37
C PRO A 102 29.93 12.97 11.41
N ASN A 103 30.65 12.05 12.07
CA ASN A 103 30.21 11.03 13.04
C ASN A 103 30.64 11.40 14.49
N ASN A 104 29.87 11.07 15.54
CA ASN A 104 30.36 11.12 16.94
C ASN A 104 29.75 10.03 17.85
N LYS A 105 30.61 9.45 18.70
CA LYS A 105 30.38 8.27 19.58
C LYS A 105 29.93 8.62 21.00
N ALA A 106 28.97 7.83 21.49
CA ALA A 106 28.78 7.13 22.78
C ALA A 106 29.24 7.72 24.14
N THR A 107 28.35 7.60 25.15
CA THR A 107 28.70 7.01 26.47
C THR A 107 27.46 6.40 27.16
N SER A 108 27.67 5.30 27.88
CA SER A 108 26.73 4.36 28.50
C SER A 108 26.53 4.56 30.01
N LYS A 109 25.48 3.94 30.61
CA LYS A 109 25.50 3.30 31.94
C LYS A 109 24.30 2.35 32.19
N GLU A 110 24.64 1.17 32.71
CA GLU A 110 23.87 0.01 33.24
C GLU A 110 23.05 0.35 34.52
N GLN A 111 22.18 -0.45 35.17
CA GLN A 111 21.64 -1.84 35.14
C GLN A 111 20.50 -1.89 36.21
N ARG A 112 19.56 -2.86 36.14
CA ARG A 112 19.32 -3.89 37.19
C ARG A 112 18.03 -4.70 36.97
N ASP A 113 18.19 -6.01 37.19
CA ASP A 113 17.23 -7.12 37.10
C ASP A 113 16.19 -7.18 38.22
N HIS A 114 15.06 -7.87 37.96
CA HIS A 114 14.61 -9.01 38.78
C HIS A 114 13.60 -9.91 38.02
N SER A 115 13.81 -11.21 38.24
CA SER A 115 13.22 -12.45 37.70
C SER A 115 11.73 -12.72 37.99
N VAL A 116 11.07 -13.59 37.19
CA VAL A 116 10.43 -14.87 37.63
C VAL A 116 9.69 -15.62 36.48
N SER A 117 10.04 -16.92 36.37
CA SER A 117 9.29 -18.13 35.96
C SER A 117 8.60 -18.29 34.60
N SER A 118 9.34 -19.00 33.73
CA SER A 118 8.95 -20.12 32.86
C SER A 118 7.47 -20.56 32.77
N LYS A 119 6.90 -20.36 31.57
CA LYS A 119 6.12 -21.36 30.84
C LYS A 119 6.73 -21.46 29.44
N GLU A 120 6.90 -22.69 28.95
CA GLU A 120 7.50 -22.98 27.64
C GLU A 120 6.74 -22.24 26.52
N PRO A 121 7.43 -21.63 25.54
CA PRO A 121 6.77 -20.96 24.42
C PRO A 121 6.11 -21.99 23.51
N CYS A 122 4.81 -21.84 23.25
CA CYS A 122 4.14 -22.53 22.15
C CYS A 122 4.91 -22.27 20.85
N GLU A 123 5.24 -23.34 20.13
CA GLU A 123 6.00 -23.28 18.90
C GLU A 123 5.32 -22.37 17.84
N GLY A 124 6.00 -21.28 17.51
CA GLY A 124 6.03 -20.65 16.18
C GLY A 124 4.71 -20.16 15.56
N PHE A 125 3.99 -19.23 16.21
CA PHE A 125 2.90 -18.49 15.52
C PHE A 125 3.39 -17.42 14.53
N SER A 126 4.70 -17.16 14.51
CA SER A 126 5.34 -16.16 13.65
C SER A 126 5.84 -16.80 12.36
N ILE A 127 5.29 -16.37 11.21
CA ILE A 127 5.74 -16.80 9.89
C ILE A 127 6.25 -15.59 9.12
N GLN A 128 7.31 -15.76 8.34
CA GLN A 128 7.82 -14.73 7.45
C GLN A 128 7.02 -14.74 6.14
N LEU A 129 6.56 -13.57 5.68
CA LEU A 129 5.88 -13.42 4.38
C LEU A 129 6.75 -13.99 3.24
N SER A 130 6.12 -14.71 2.31
CA SER A 130 6.80 -15.20 1.12
C SER A 130 7.10 -14.06 0.14
N ALA A 131 8.03 -14.28 -0.80
CA ALA A 131 8.32 -13.32 -1.87
C ALA A 131 7.06 -13.01 -2.71
N MET A 132 6.21 -14.02 -2.93
CA MET A 132 4.94 -13.86 -3.66
C MET A 132 3.96 -12.97 -2.89
N ASP A 133 3.90 -13.10 -1.56
CA ASP A 133 3.06 -12.23 -0.73
C ASP A 133 3.49 -10.78 -0.81
N PHE A 134 4.80 -10.52 -0.78
CA PHE A 134 5.33 -9.17 -0.96
C PHE A 134 5.01 -8.59 -2.34
N GLN A 135 5.11 -9.40 -3.39
CA GLN A 135 4.76 -8.97 -4.75
C GLN A 135 3.26 -8.64 -4.88
N LEU A 136 2.39 -9.44 -4.26
CA LEU A 136 0.94 -9.19 -4.26
C LEU A 136 0.61 -7.90 -3.51
N LEU A 137 1.19 -7.71 -2.32
CA LEU A 137 1.04 -6.49 -1.54
C LEU A 137 1.54 -5.26 -2.33
N GLN A 138 2.68 -5.37 -3.01
CA GLN A 138 3.21 -4.29 -3.84
C GLN A 138 2.27 -3.97 -5.00
N THR A 139 1.75 -5.00 -5.67
CA THR A 139 0.77 -4.84 -6.76
C THR A 139 -0.47 -4.09 -6.28
N GLN A 140 -0.98 -4.41 -5.08
CA GLN A 140 -2.11 -3.70 -4.46
C GLN A 140 -1.78 -2.23 -4.14
N TYR A 141 -0.54 -1.94 -3.72
CA TYR A 141 -0.10 -0.58 -3.43
C TYR A 141 0.05 0.26 -4.70
N ASP A 142 0.56 -0.32 -5.78
CA ASP A 142 0.72 0.35 -7.07
C ASP A 142 -0.62 0.66 -7.73
N SER A 143 -1.66 -0.12 -7.43
CA SER A 143 -3.04 0.07 -7.89
C SER A 143 -3.93 0.85 -6.92
N LEU A 144 -3.34 1.59 -5.96
CA LEU A 144 -4.06 2.41 -5.01
C LEU A 144 -4.89 3.51 -5.70
N VAL A 145 -6.20 3.50 -5.48
CA VAL A 145 -7.13 4.51 -6.00
C VAL A 145 -7.73 5.32 -4.86
N TYR A 146 -7.46 6.63 -4.86
CA TYR A 146 -8.07 7.59 -3.95
C TYR A 146 -9.31 8.23 -4.60
N ILE A 147 -10.46 8.13 -3.92
CA ILE A 147 -11.78 8.45 -4.45
C ILE A 147 -12.40 9.55 -3.59
N THR A 148 -12.56 10.75 -4.17
CA THR A 148 -13.13 11.94 -3.50
C THR A 148 -14.49 12.34 -4.05
N GLN A 149 -14.89 11.80 -5.20
CA GLN A 149 -16.13 12.11 -5.91
C GLN A 149 -16.69 10.84 -6.58
N THR A 150 -17.97 10.86 -6.93
CA THR A 150 -18.66 9.75 -7.61
C THR A 150 -18.42 9.79 -9.13
N ASP A 151 -17.16 9.75 -9.53
CA ASP A 151 -16.73 9.73 -10.94
C ASP A 151 -16.51 8.30 -11.47
N GLN A 152 -15.88 8.17 -12.65
CA GLN A 152 -15.57 6.88 -13.24
C GLN A 152 -14.72 5.98 -12.31
N LYS A 153 -13.84 6.55 -11.48
CA LYS A 153 -13.01 5.78 -10.53
C LYS A 153 -13.89 5.17 -9.45
N TYR A 154 -14.85 5.93 -8.94
CA TYR A 154 -15.83 5.43 -7.96
C TYR A 154 -16.61 4.23 -8.50
N HIS A 155 -17.18 4.35 -9.70
CA HIS A 155 -18.00 3.27 -10.26
C HIS A 155 -17.19 2.02 -10.63
N LYS A 156 -15.97 2.19 -11.13
CA LYS A 156 -15.03 1.08 -11.36
C LYS A 156 -14.67 0.37 -10.05
N ALA A 157 -14.38 1.12 -9.00
CA ALA A 157 -14.06 0.56 -7.68
C ALA A 157 -15.24 -0.23 -7.11
N VAL A 158 -16.45 0.33 -7.12
CA VAL A 158 -17.66 -0.36 -6.63
C VAL A 158 -17.95 -1.64 -7.41
N ALA A 159 -17.75 -1.63 -8.74
CA ALA A 159 -17.90 -2.82 -9.57
C ALA A 159 -16.85 -3.89 -9.22
N ASP A 160 -15.58 -3.52 -9.07
CA ASP A 160 -14.51 -4.44 -8.66
C ASP A 160 -14.82 -5.07 -7.30
N ILE A 161 -15.08 -4.24 -6.29
CA ILE A 161 -15.40 -4.68 -4.92
C ILE A 161 -16.59 -5.64 -4.91
N ARG A 162 -17.64 -5.37 -5.70
CA ARG A 162 -18.83 -6.22 -5.77
C ARG A 162 -18.55 -7.62 -6.31
N SER A 163 -17.57 -7.75 -7.21
CA SER A 163 -17.22 -9.04 -7.81
C SER A 163 -16.40 -9.95 -6.89
N GLN A 164 -15.89 -9.40 -5.78
CA GLN A 164 -15.05 -10.15 -4.85
C GLN A 164 -15.86 -11.11 -3.97
N THR A 165 -15.22 -12.19 -3.55
CA THR A 165 -15.77 -13.10 -2.53
C THR A 165 -15.50 -12.58 -1.11
N MET A 166 -14.32 -11.99 -0.91
CA MET A 166 -13.82 -11.43 0.34
C MET A 166 -13.16 -10.08 0.07
N ILE A 167 -13.36 -9.13 0.97
CA ILE A 167 -12.66 -7.83 0.94
C ILE A 167 -12.09 -7.51 2.33
N GLY A 168 -10.94 -6.85 2.37
CA GLY A 168 -10.45 -6.20 3.58
C GLY A 168 -11.18 -4.88 3.77
N LEU A 169 -11.66 -4.60 4.99
CA LEU A 169 -12.39 -3.38 5.29
C LEU A 169 -11.76 -2.65 6.48
N LEU A 170 -11.50 -1.35 6.29
CA LEU A 170 -11.12 -0.43 7.36
C LEU A 170 -11.94 0.87 7.33
N ILE A 171 -12.11 1.45 8.51
CA ILE A 171 -12.64 2.80 8.70
C ILE A 171 -11.57 3.57 9.47
N ASP A 172 -11.33 4.82 9.08
CA ASP A 172 -10.51 5.72 9.89
C ASP A 172 -11.20 7.09 10.08
N PRO A 173 -11.19 7.66 11.30
CA PRO A 173 -10.83 6.98 12.56
C PRO A 173 -11.94 6.03 13.02
N LEU A 174 -11.56 4.93 13.66
CA LEU A 174 -12.50 3.97 14.27
C LEU A 174 -12.54 4.07 15.80
N GLU A 175 -11.56 4.74 16.42
CA GLU A 175 -11.58 4.95 17.87
C GLU A 175 -12.84 5.71 18.30
N CYS A 176 -13.47 5.24 19.38
CA CYS A 176 -14.74 5.77 19.89
C CYS A 176 -15.96 5.63 18.93
N ALA A 177 -15.88 4.77 17.89
CA ALA A 177 -16.99 4.32 17.05
C ALA A 177 -18.02 5.42 16.73
N ARG A 178 -19.26 5.34 17.25
CA ARG A 178 -20.36 6.29 17.01
C ARG A 178 -20.06 7.76 17.34
N HIS A 179 -19.03 8.04 18.15
CA HIS A 179 -18.70 9.40 18.61
C HIS A 179 -17.76 10.16 17.66
N ARG A 180 -17.25 9.51 16.60
CA ARG A 180 -16.41 10.15 15.58
C ARG A 180 -17.10 10.16 14.23
N LYS A 181 -16.81 11.19 13.43
CA LYS A 181 -17.22 11.22 12.02
C LYS A 181 -16.32 10.26 11.24
N THR A 182 -16.89 9.58 10.25
CA THR A 182 -16.14 8.76 9.32
C THR A 182 -15.34 9.67 8.40
N SER A 183 -14.01 9.59 8.47
CA SER A 183 -13.19 10.36 7.55
C SER A 183 -12.97 9.60 6.25
N LEU A 184 -12.66 8.31 6.38
CA LEU A 184 -12.23 7.46 5.29
C LEU A 184 -12.80 6.05 5.47
N ILE A 185 -13.22 5.43 4.36
CA ILE A 185 -13.43 3.99 4.27
C ILE A 185 -12.39 3.45 3.30
N ALA A 186 -11.61 2.46 3.75
CA ALA A 186 -10.62 1.80 2.92
C ALA A 186 -11.06 0.36 2.65
N VAL A 187 -10.93 -0.08 1.40
CA VAL A 187 -11.27 -1.42 0.95
C VAL A 187 -10.09 -2.02 0.21
N ALA A 188 -9.66 -3.21 0.60
CA ALA A 188 -8.71 -4.01 -0.17
C ALA A 188 -9.44 -5.13 -0.90
N THR A 189 -9.18 -5.26 -2.19
CA THR A 189 -9.44 -6.45 -3.01
C THR A 189 -8.10 -7.14 -3.28
N PRO A 190 -8.06 -8.38 -3.81
CA PRO A 190 -6.80 -9.07 -4.09
C PRO A 190 -5.82 -8.25 -4.95
N ASN A 191 -6.35 -7.42 -5.86
CA ASN A 191 -5.53 -6.71 -6.85
C ASN A 191 -5.50 -5.19 -6.65
N SER A 192 -6.33 -4.62 -5.77
CA SER A 192 -6.49 -3.17 -5.67
C SER A 192 -6.87 -2.68 -4.28
N ILE A 193 -6.52 -1.43 -4.00
CA ILE A 193 -6.90 -0.72 -2.78
C ILE A 193 -7.68 0.52 -3.14
N TYR A 194 -8.84 0.68 -2.50
CA TYR A 194 -9.74 1.81 -2.70
C TYR A 194 -9.87 2.61 -1.42
N LEU A 195 -9.52 3.88 -1.48
CA LEU A 195 -9.67 4.83 -0.37
C LEU A 195 -10.81 5.79 -0.69
N PHE A 196 -11.99 5.51 -0.11
CA PHE A 196 -13.18 6.36 -0.23
C PHE A 196 -13.12 7.47 0.82
N ASP A 197 -12.86 8.69 0.36
CA ASP A 197 -12.88 9.88 1.20
C ASP A 197 -14.31 10.28 1.52
N ILE A 198 -14.81 9.83 2.68
CA ILE A 198 -16.20 10.04 3.07
C ILE A 198 -16.49 11.51 3.39
N LEU A 199 -15.49 12.30 3.80
CA LEU A 199 -15.69 13.74 4.00
C LEU A 199 -15.89 14.45 2.66
N SER A 200 -15.10 14.11 1.64
CA SER A 200 -15.23 14.68 0.29
C SER A 200 -16.50 14.18 -0.42
N LEU A 201 -16.82 12.88 -0.29
CA LEU A 201 -18.02 12.27 -0.86
C LEU A 201 -19.31 12.71 -0.14
N GLY A 202 -19.21 13.20 1.10
CA GLY A 202 -20.32 13.64 1.94
C GLY A 202 -21.16 12.51 2.57
N LYS A 203 -21.21 11.31 1.96
CA LYS A 203 -21.94 10.15 2.46
C LYS A 203 -21.47 8.83 1.86
N VAL A 204 -21.92 7.72 2.45
CA VAL A 204 -21.85 6.38 1.84
C VAL A 204 -23.06 6.22 0.90
N PHE A 205 -22.80 6.15 -0.41
CA PHE A 205 -23.85 6.00 -1.44
C PHE A 205 -24.41 4.57 -1.50
N LYS A 206 -25.59 4.42 -2.13
CA LYS A 206 -26.40 3.19 -2.11
C LYS A 206 -25.64 1.97 -2.63
N GLU A 207 -24.79 2.16 -3.63
CA GLU A 207 -24.07 1.10 -4.33
C GLU A 207 -22.94 0.51 -3.49
N LEU A 208 -22.23 1.35 -2.73
CA LEU A 208 -21.26 0.89 -1.73
C LEU A 208 -21.98 0.34 -0.50
N ARG A 209 -23.09 0.96 -0.09
CA ARG A 209 -23.91 0.48 1.02
C ARG A 209 -24.42 -0.95 0.79
N SER A 210 -24.97 -1.25 -0.38
CA SER A 210 -25.47 -2.60 -0.69
C SER A 210 -24.39 -3.68 -0.60
N ILE A 211 -23.13 -3.33 -0.92
CA ILE A 211 -21.98 -4.24 -0.79
C ILE A 211 -21.69 -4.50 0.70
N LEU A 212 -21.69 -3.46 1.52
CA LEU A 212 -21.43 -3.56 2.96
C LEU A 212 -22.55 -4.34 3.69
N GLU A 213 -23.81 -4.16 3.28
CA GLU A 213 -24.98 -4.85 3.86
C GLU A 213 -25.16 -6.29 3.34
N SER A 214 -24.48 -6.68 2.26
CA SER A 214 -24.54 -8.06 1.73
C SER A 214 -24.06 -9.09 2.77
N SER A 215 -24.84 -10.14 3.02
CA SER A 215 -24.45 -11.22 3.94
C SER A 215 -23.53 -12.25 3.29
N GLU A 216 -23.60 -12.40 1.96
CA GLU A 216 -22.97 -13.51 1.24
C GLU A 216 -21.72 -13.08 0.49
N ARG A 217 -21.84 -12.07 -0.39
CA ARG A 217 -20.73 -11.64 -1.26
C ARG A 217 -20.74 -10.13 -1.54
N PRO A 218 -19.61 -9.43 -1.35
CA PRO A 218 -18.42 -9.90 -0.65
C PRO A 218 -18.66 -10.00 0.87
N ARG A 219 -18.00 -10.95 1.51
CA ARG A 219 -17.78 -10.93 2.97
C ARG A 219 -16.65 -9.95 3.32
N LYS A 220 -16.69 -9.40 4.54
CA LYS A 220 -15.81 -8.32 4.99
C LYS A 220 -14.87 -8.83 6.08
N ALA A 221 -13.58 -8.93 5.77
CA ALA A 221 -12.53 -9.11 6.75
C ALA A 221 -12.28 -7.80 7.49
N MET A 222 -12.47 -7.80 8.81
CA MET A 222 -12.25 -6.64 9.68
C MET A 222 -11.71 -7.08 11.04
N HIS A 223 -11.14 -6.16 11.80
CA HIS A 223 -10.60 -6.44 13.13
C HIS A 223 -11.41 -5.67 14.18
N TYR A 224 -11.94 -6.35 15.20
CA TYR A 224 -12.96 -5.80 16.13
C TYR A 224 -14.25 -5.37 15.41
N GLY A 225 -14.94 -6.32 14.78
CA GLY A 225 -16.14 -6.10 14.01
C GLY A 225 -17.28 -5.44 14.80
N ASN A 226 -17.33 -5.63 16.12
CA ASN A 226 -18.27 -4.93 16.99
C ASN A 226 -18.18 -3.40 16.88
N ARG A 227 -16.97 -2.84 16.70
CA ARG A 227 -16.76 -1.39 16.52
C ARG A 227 -17.27 -0.91 15.16
N PHE A 228 -17.08 -1.72 14.11
CA PHE A 228 -17.57 -1.42 12.77
C PHE A 228 -19.10 -1.42 12.72
N VAL A 229 -19.73 -2.46 13.26
CA VAL A 229 -21.19 -2.58 13.32
C VAL A 229 -21.79 -1.40 14.08
N ASP A 230 -21.23 -1.05 15.24
CA ASP A 230 -21.67 0.11 16.01
C ASP A 230 -21.55 1.42 15.20
N HIS A 231 -20.38 1.64 14.62
CA HIS A 231 -20.07 2.86 13.87
C HIS A 231 -20.99 3.00 12.64
N PHE A 232 -21.13 1.96 11.82
CA PHE A 232 -21.97 2.01 10.61
C PHE A 232 -23.45 2.21 10.95
N LYS A 233 -23.96 1.52 11.97
CA LYS A 233 -25.37 1.66 12.36
C LYS A 233 -25.69 3.09 12.79
N HIS A 234 -24.86 3.69 13.63
CA HIS A 234 -25.16 5.00 14.22
C HIS A 234 -24.70 6.19 13.35
N ARG A 235 -23.65 6.04 12.54
CA ARG A 235 -23.13 7.13 11.68
C ARG A 235 -23.73 7.17 10.29
N HIS A 236 -24.14 6.00 9.77
CA HIS A 236 -24.61 5.86 8.38
C HIS A 236 -25.97 5.17 8.27
N GLY A 237 -26.56 4.74 9.40
CA GLY A 237 -27.80 3.98 9.39
C GLY A 237 -27.67 2.66 8.63
N LEU A 238 -26.47 2.07 8.55
CA LEU A 238 -26.14 0.92 7.72
C LEU A 238 -26.03 -0.35 8.58
N ASP A 239 -26.66 -1.44 8.13
CA ASP A 239 -26.65 -2.75 8.82
C ASP A 239 -25.57 -3.67 8.24
N LEU A 240 -24.35 -3.58 8.79
CA LEU A 240 -23.20 -4.33 8.30
C LEU A 240 -23.40 -5.84 8.49
N SER A 241 -23.19 -6.62 7.43
CA SER A 241 -23.37 -8.08 7.44
C SER A 241 -22.17 -8.83 6.85
N GLY A 242 -22.18 -10.17 6.81
CA GLY A 242 -21.15 -10.98 6.15
C GLY A 242 -19.74 -10.77 6.71
N ILE A 243 -19.59 -10.76 8.03
CA ILE A 243 -18.36 -10.39 8.72
C ILE A 243 -17.44 -11.60 8.92
N PHE A 244 -16.15 -11.42 8.64
CA PHE A 244 -15.07 -12.23 9.20
C PHE A 244 -14.25 -11.34 10.13
N ASP A 245 -14.27 -11.63 11.43
CA ASP A 245 -13.51 -10.86 12.41
C ASP A 245 -12.14 -11.50 12.66
N THR A 246 -11.07 -10.84 12.21
CA THR A 246 -9.70 -11.35 12.36
C THR A 246 -9.22 -11.33 13.81
N PHE A 247 -9.79 -10.49 14.69
CA PHE A 247 -9.49 -10.57 16.12
C PHE A 247 -10.09 -11.84 16.73
N VAL A 248 -11.35 -12.16 16.40
CA VAL A 248 -12.00 -13.40 16.84
C VAL A 248 -11.25 -14.61 16.30
N ALA A 249 -10.93 -14.63 15.00
CA ALA A 249 -10.16 -15.71 14.40
C ALA A 249 -8.78 -15.87 15.06
N TYR A 250 -8.08 -14.76 15.32
CA TYR A 250 -6.81 -14.79 16.04
C TYR A 250 -6.95 -15.41 17.43
N CYS A 251 -7.91 -14.96 18.25
CA CYS A 251 -8.15 -15.52 19.58
C CYS A 251 -8.49 -17.01 19.54
N LEU A 252 -9.24 -17.46 18.53
CA LEU A 252 -9.59 -18.88 18.38
C LEU A 252 -8.33 -19.71 18.13
N VAL A 253 -7.44 -19.26 17.25
CA VAL A 253 -6.27 -20.02 16.85
C VAL A 253 -5.15 -19.96 17.90
N THR A 254 -4.94 -18.82 18.57
CA THR A 254 -3.86 -18.66 19.56
C THR A 254 -4.27 -19.01 20.99
N ASP A 255 -5.58 -19.11 21.26
CA ASP A 255 -6.16 -19.11 22.61
C ASP A 255 -5.82 -17.84 23.44
N GLU A 256 -5.31 -16.78 22.78
CA GLU A 256 -4.95 -15.51 23.42
C GLU A 256 -6.10 -14.49 23.30
N LYS A 257 -6.62 -14.04 24.45
CA LYS A 257 -7.72 -13.05 24.53
C LYS A 257 -7.26 -11.63 24.86
N THR A 258 -5.96 -11.35 24.77
CA THR A 258 -5.44 -10.02 25.06
C THR A 258 -5.85 -9.04 23.96
N ASN A 259 -6.13 -7.80 24.35
CA ASN A 259 -6.45 -6.75 23.39
C ASN A 259 -5.20 -6.41 22.58
N LYS A 260 -5.24 -6.69 21.28
CA LYS A 260 -4.21 -6.30 20.31
C LYS A 260 -4.85 -5.50 19.19
N SER A 261 -4.18 -4.48 18.70
CA SER A 261 -4.58 -3.78 17.49
C SER A 261 -4.29 -4.64 16.25
N LEU A 262 -4.91 -4.29 15.11
CA LEU A 262 -4.59 -4.91 13.83
C LEU A 262 -3.09 -4.87 13.53
N GLU A 263 -2.43 -3.74 13.78
CA GLU A 263 -0.98 -3.57 13.60
C GLU A 263 -0.18 -4.56 14.45
N GLN A 264 -0.52 -4.69 15.72
CA GLN A 264 0.17 -5.60 16.64
C GLN A 264 -0.04 -7.07 16.24
N THR A 265 -1.27 -7.44 15.87
CA THR A 265 -1.57 -8.79 15.39
C THR A 265 -0.80 -9.11 14.11
N VAL A 266 -0.76 -8.18 13.14
CA VAL A 266 -0.03 -8.34 11.89
C VAL A 266 1.49 -8.45 12.13
N GLN A 267 2.05 -7.62 13.00
CA GLN A 267 3.47 -7.69 13.38
C GLN A 267 3.82 -9.06 13.97
N GLN A 268 2.99 -9.57 14.87
CA GLN A 268 3.22 -10.87 15.51
C GLN A 268 3.06 -12.05 14.53
N VAL A 269 1.98 -12.07 13.75
CA VAL A 269 1.66 -13.19 12.84
C VAL A 269 2.66 -13.26 11.68
N PHE A 270 3.00 -12.11 11.08
CA PHE A 270 3.83 -12.05 9.87
C PHE A 270 5.29 -11.64 10.12
N ASN A 271 5.71 -11.54 11.39
CA ASN A 271 7.04 -11.07 11.80
C ASN A 271 7.45 -9.75 11.13
N ILE A 272 6.52 -8.80 11.05
CA ILE A 272 6.74 -7.50 10.41
C ILE A 272 7.31 -6.52 11.45
N SER A 273 8.32 -5.76 11.04
CA SER A 273 8.92 -4.75 11.90
C SER A 273 7.93 -3.64 12.30
N ASN A 274 8.02 -3.19 13.55
CA ASN A 274 7.15 -2.16 14.11
C ASN A 274 7.27 -0.80 13.42
N VAL A 275 8.32 -0.57 12.62
CA VAL A 275 8.49 0.67 11.82
C VAL A 275 7.70 0.64 10.52
N TYR A 276 7.23 -0.53 10.06
CA TYR A 276 6.62 -0.69 8.73
C TYR A 276 5.36 0.17 8.52
N PHE A 277 4.56 0.35 9.58
CA PHE A 277 3.32 1.13 9.58
C PHE A 277 3.51 2.57 10.07
N LYS A 278 4.71 2.93 10.55
CA LYS A 278 4.97 4.26 11.08
C LYS A 278 5.13 5.27 9.94
N PHE A 279 4.82 6.52 10.26
CA PHE A 279 5.19 7.66 9.44
C PHE A 279 6.69 7.87 9.50
N ASP A 280 7.27 8.36 8.42
CA ASP A 280 8.67 8.77 8.43
C ASP A 280 8.80 9.99 9.36
N MET A 281 9.51 9.81 10.49
CA MET A 281 9.52 10.75 11.61
C MET A 281 10.23 12.08 11.27
N GLU A 282 10.95 12.12 10.15
CA GLU A 282 11.68 13.29 9.67
C GLU A 282 10.78 14.31 8.96
N GLN A 283 9.55 13.92 8.61
CA GLN A 283 8.57 14.76 7.95
C GLN A 283 7.49 15.14 8.98
N ASN A 284 7.24 16.44 9.20
CA ASN A 284 6.09 16.93 9.99
C ASN A 284 4.76 16.59 9.29
N ILE A 285 4.43 15.30 9.21
CA ILE A 285 3.26 14.78 8.49
C ILE A 285 2.03 15.04 9.34
N ASN A 286 1.07 15.76 8.76
CA ASN A 286 -0.23 15.90 9.37
C ASN A 286 -0.94 14.53 9.38
N THR A 287 -1.08 13.95 10.57
CA THR A 287 -1.74 12.66 10.82
C THR A 287 -3.22 12.82 11.15
N ASN A 288 -3.73 14.05 11.19
CA ASN A 288 -5.13 14.31 11.48
C ASN A 288 -6.00 13.78 10.32
N PRO A 289 -6.86 12.77 10.58
CA PRO A 289 -7.65 12.17 9.53
C PRO A 289 -8.67 13.15 8.95
N TYR A 290 -8.99 14.26 9.59
CA TYR A 290 -10.01 15.22 9.15
C TYR A 290 -9.48 16.35 8.26
N VAL A 291 -8.16 16.49 8.12
CA VAL A 291 -7.57 17.53 7.27
C VAL A 291 -7.54 17.06 5.82
N ARG A 292 -7.78 17.99 4.88
CA ARG A 292 -7.75 17.73 3.44
C ARG A 292 -6.81 18.69 2.72
N PRO A 293 -6.14 18.25 1.64
CA PRO A 293 -6.13 16.88 1.11
C PRO A 293 -5.41 15.91 2.08
N LEU A 294 -5.80 14.62 2.07
CA LEU A 294 -5.10 13.61 2.87
C LEU A 294 -3.67 13.44 2.37
N SER A 295 -2.70 13.50 3.29
CA SER A 295 -1.28 13.36 2.94
C SER A 295 -1.01 12.00 2.28
N ALA A 296 -0.04 11.96 1.36
CA ALA A 296 0.34 10.71 0.69
C ALA A 296 0.81 9.65 1.69
N ALA A 297 1.57 10.05 2.70
CA ALA A 297 2.03 9.16 3.77
C ALA A 297 0.86 8.56 4.57
N TYR A 298 -0.16 9.36 4.89
CA TYR A 298 -1.36 8.89 5.57
C TYR A 298 -2.16 7.91 4.70
N ARG A 299 -2.35 8.23 3.41
CA ARG A 299 -3.00 7.30 2.45
C ARG A 299 -2.25 5.98 2.34
N LEU A 300 -0.92 6.01 2.25
CA LEU A 300 -0.09 4.82 2.19
C LEU A 300 -0.18 3.98 3.48
N ARG A 301 -0.20 4.62 4.66
CA ARG A 301 -0.38 3.90 5.93
C ARG A 301 -1.71 3.14 5.94
N ILE A 302 -2.82 3.80 5.60
CA ILE A 302 -4.13 3.15 5.56
C ILE A 302 -4.17 2.04 4.50
N ALA A 303 -3.56 2.26 3.34
CA ALA A 303 -3.44 1.25 2.29
C ALA A 303 -2.72 -0.02 2.79
N LYS A 304 -1.57 0.14 3.47
CA LYS A 304 -0.86 -0.97 4.11
C LYS A 304 -1.76 -1.72 5.09
N LEU A 305 -2.45 -1.02 5.98
CA LEU A 305 -3.31 -1.64 6.99
C LEU A 305 -4.44 -2.46 6.36
N VAL A 306 -5.14 -1.93 5.35
CA VAL A 306 -6.27 -2.63 4.75
C VAL A 306 -5.83 -3.81 3.89
N ALA A 307 -4.66 -3.73 3.25
CA ALA A 307 -4.05 -4.87 2.55
C ALA A 307 -3.72 -6.00 3.54
N PHE A 308 -3.07 -5.66 4.66
CA PHE A 308 -2.79 -6.63 5.70
C PHE A 308 -4.03 -7.16 6.42
N GLN A 309 -5.11 -6.40 6.50
CA GLN A 309 -6.40 -6.90 7.00
C GLN A 309 -6.93 -8.06 6.15
N LEU A 310 -6.82 -7.94 4.81
CA LEU A 310 -7.21 -9.00 3.89
C LEU A 310 -6.24 -10.20 3.97
N LYS A 311 -4.93 -9.95 4.00
CA LYS A 311 -3.91 -11.01 4.11
C LYS A 311 -4.00 -11.77 5.44
N LEU A 312 -4.30 -11.08 6.53
CA LEU A 312 -4.47 -11.68 7.85
C LEU A 312 -5.67 -12.62 7.89
N TYR A 313 -6.79 -12.23 7.27
CA TYR A 313 -7.95 -13.11 7.12
C TYR A 313 -7.56 -14.41 6.40
N ASP A 314 -6.93 -14.28 5.25
CA ASP A 314 -6.53 -15.40 4.39
C ASP A 314 -5.63 -16.37 5.16
N HIS A 315 -4.61 -15.83 5.83
CA HIS A 315 -3.68 -16.61 6.63
C HIS A 315 -4.35 -17.33 7.82
N LEU A 316 -5.14 -16.61 8.63
CA LEU A 316 -5.80 -17.21 9.79
C LEU A 316 -6.79 -18.30 9.38
N LEU A 317 -7.53 -18.10 8.28
CA LEU A 317 -8.47 -19.08 7.79
C LEU A 317 -7.75 -20.32 7.23
N HIS A 318 -6.85 -20.12 6.26
CA HIS A 318 -6.29 -21.22 5.48
C HIS A 318 -5.15 -21.95 6.19
N GLU A 319 -4.21 -21.22 6.78
CA GLU A 319 -3.03 -21.85 7.41
C GLU A 319 -3.34 -22.45 8.78
N HIS A 320 -4.40 -21.96 9.43
CA HIS A 320 -4.71 -22.35 10.80
C HIS A 320 -6.09 -22.99 10.96
N MET A 321 -7.17 -22.24 10.74
CA MET A 321 -8.52 -22.74 11.00
C MET A 321 -8.87 -23.96 10.12
N LEU A 322 -8.37 -24.00 8.88
CA LEU A 322 -8.55 -25.10 7.93
C LEU A 322 -7.36 -26.06 7.88
N ARG A 323 -6.37 -25.93 8.77
CA ARG A 323 -5.15 -26.76 8.74
C ARG A 323 -5.45 -28.25 8.81
N ASN A 324 -6.31 -28.67 9.73
CA ASN A 324 -6.68 -30.08 9.85
C ASN A 324 -7.45 -30.59 8.63
N PHE A 325 -8.34 -29.75 8.09
CA PHE A 325 -9.05 -30.06 6.84
C PHE A 325 -8.06 -30.31 5.70
N TYR A 326 -7.06 -29.44 5.51
CA TYR A 326 -6.04 -29.64 4.47
C TYR A 326 -5.16 -30.87 4.71
N LYS A 327 -4.81 -31.18 5.96
CA LYS A 327 -4.11 -32.43 6.29
C LYS A 327 -4.91 -33.67 5.88
N GLN A 328 -6.23 -33.66 6.11
CA GLN A 328 -7.11 -34.75 5.68
C GLN A 328 -7.21 -34.84 4.16
N CYS A 329 -7.35 -33.70 3.46
CA CYS A 329 -7.32 -33.67 1.99
C CYS A 329 -6.03 -34.27 1.44
N GLN A 330 -4.87 -33.90 2.00
CA GLN A 330 -3.58 -34.42 1.56
C GLN A 330 -3.47 -35.93 1.77
N LYS A 331 -3.82 -36.43 2.97
CA LYS A 331 -3.82 -37.88 3.25
C LYS A 331 -4.75 -38.62 2.30
N PHE A 332 -5.97 -38.12 2.11
CA PHE A 332 -6.93 -38.68 1.18
C PHE A 332 -6.39 -38.73 -0.27
N SER A 333 -5.77 -37.65 -0.75
CA SER A 333 -5.19 -37.60 -2.09
C SER A 333 -3.99 -38.55 -2.30
N LEU A 334 -3.30 -38.92 -1.22
CA LEU A 334 -2.13 -39.80 -1.29
C LEU A 334 -2.46 -41.30 -1.11
N THR A 335 -3.72 -41.65 -0.84
CA THR A 335 -4.17 -43.01 -0.50
C THR A 335 -3.62 -44.11 -1.42
N LEU A 336 -3.50 -43.84 -2.72
CA LEU A 336 -3.10 -44.82 -3.74
C LEU A 336 -1.72 -44.57 -4.34
N VAL A 337 -1.05 -43.47 -3.97
CA VAL A 337 0.18 -43.01 -4.66
C VAL A 337 1.35 -43.99 -4.50
N HIS A 338 1.36 -44.79 -3.44
CA HIS A 338 2.41 -45.77 -3.18
C HIS A 338 2.05 -47.21 -3.56
N ASN A 339 0.89 -47.42 -4.22
CA ASN A 339 0.52 -48.73 -4.73
C ASN A 339 1.13 -48.93 -6.13
N GLU A 340 2.00 -49.92 -6.27
CA GLU A 340 2.69 -50.23 -7.53
C GLU A 340 1.87 -51.14 -8.48
N ASP A 341 0.74 -51.70 -8.02
CA ASP A 341 -0.14 -52.54 -8.84
C ASP A 341 -1.21 -51.68 -9.53
N ASP A 342 -0.96 -51.34 -10.80
CA ASP A 342 -1.87 -50.57 -11.64
C ASP A 342 -3.28 -51.19 -11.75
N TYR A 343 -3.39 -52.51 -11.71
CA TYR A 343 -4.68 -53.19 -11.81
C TYR A 343 -5.49 -53.05 -10.52
N ASP A 344 -4.84 -53.20 -9.37
CA ASP A 344 -5.45 -52.98 -8.05
C ASP A 344 -5.87 -51.51 -7.87
N VAL A 345 -5.02 -50.56 -8.26
CA VAL A 345 -5.35 -49.12 -8.25
C VAL A 345 -6.59 -48.83 -9.11
N ALA A 346 -6.67 -49.40 -10.32
CA ALA A 346 -7.81 -49.20 -11.20
C ALA A 346 -9.11 -49.79 -10.63
N GLN A 347 -9.05 -50.93 -9.94
CA GLN A 347 -10.20 -51.47 -9.22
C GLN A 347 -10.62 -50.57 -8.05
N GLN A 348 -9.66 -49.98 -7.34
CA GLN A 348 -9.91 -49.16 -6.17
C GLN A 348 -10.36 -47.72 -6.49
N LEU A 349 -10.22 -47.23 -7.73
CA LEU A 349 -10.65 -45.89 -8.17
C LEU A 349 -12.09 -45.82 -8.72
N HIS A 350 -12.86 -46.90 -8.66
CA HIS A 350 -14.23 -46.87 -9.14
C HIS A 350 -15.13 -45.96 -8.27
N SER A 351 -16.23 -45.44 -8.85
CA SER A 351 -17.11 -44.44 -8.20
C SER A 351 -17.78 -44.86 -6.88
N LYS A 352 -17.82 -46.16 -6.57
CA LYS A 352 -18.36 -46.71 -5.31
C LYS A 352 -17.29 -47.04 -4.27
N SER A 353 -16.03 -46.74 -4.54
CA SER A 353 -14.92 -47.10 -3.64
C SER A 353 -15.00 -46.24 -2.39
N THR A 354 -14.73 -46.86 -1.24
CA THR A 354 -14.65 -46.16 0.04
C THR A 354 -13.23 -46.06 0.55
N LEU A 355 -12.25 -46.37 -0.30
CA LEU A 355 -10.85 -46.31 0.07
C LEU A 355 -10.44 -44.88 0.42
N GLY A 356 -9.68 -44.72 1.49
CA GLY A 356 -9.24 -43.42 2.00
C GLY A 356 -10.31 -42.71 2.84
N HIS A 357 -11.56 -43.18 2.89
CA HIS A 357 -12.59 -42.57 3.74
C HIS A 357 -12.21 -42.62 5.23
N ASP A 358 -11.38 -43.59 5.64
CA ASP A 358 -10.81 -43.70 6.98
C ASP A 358 -9.91 -42.50 7.36
N HIS A 359 -9.39 -41.76 6.38
CA HIS A 359 -8.63 -40.53 6.60
C HIS A 359 -9.52 -39.30 6.85
N ILE A 360 -10.83 -39.41 6.61
CA ILE A 360 -11.80 -38.33 6.81
C ILE A 360 -12.37 -38.44 8.21
N GLN A 361 -12.11 -37.43 9.04
CA GLN A 361 -12.55 -37.36 10.43
C GLN A 361 -13.55 -36.20 10.59
N PRO A 362 -14.87 -36.48 10.60
CA PRO A 362 -15.91 -35.45 10.70
C PRO A 362 -15.83 -34.64 11.99
N ASP A 363 -15.49 -35.31 13.10
CA ASP A 363 -15.45 -34.73 14.45
C ASP A 363 -14.03 -34.34 14.88
N GLY A 364 -13.07 -34.32 13.94
CA GLY A 364 -11.70 -33.93 14.23
C GLY A 364 -11.66 -32.50 14.75
N ASN A 365 -11.63 -32.32 16.07
CA ASN A 365 -11.53 -31.03 16.71
C ASN A 365 -10.33 -30.30 16.11
N TRP A 366 -10.59 -29.16 15.49
CA TRP A 366 -9.55 -28.33 14.88
C TRP A 366 -8.45 -27.93 15.88
N LYS A 367 -8.71 -28.05 17.20
CA LYS A 367 -7.74 -27.84 18.28
C LYS A 367 -6.89 -29.07 18.66
N ASP A 368 -7.35 -30.30 18.43
CA ASP A 368 -6.73 -31.50 19.05
C ASP A 368 -5.43 -31.98 18.38
N VAL A 369 -4.90 -31.27 17.38
CA VAL A 369 -3.66 -31.66 16.65
C VAL A 369 -2.57 -30.58 16.69
N LEU A 370 -2.63 -29.62 17.62
CA LEU A 370 -1.48 -28.74 17.89
C LEU A 370 -0.45 -29.34 18.84
N ALA A 371 -0.72 -30.54 19.40
CA ALA A 371 0.14 -31.23 20.36
C ALA A 371 0.75 -32.53 19.81
N SER A 372 0.88 -32.70 18.50
CA SER A 372 1.43 -33.94 17.94
C SER A 372 2.33 -33.68 16.74
N ASN A 373 3.62 -33.77 17.04
CA ASN A 373 4.84 -33.77 16.22
C ASN A 373 5.37 -32.43 15.73
#